data_AF-E7QTV5-F1
#
_entry.id   AF-E7QTV5-F1
#
_cell.length_a   1.000
_cell.length_b   1.000
_cell.length_c   1.000
_cell.angle_alpha   90.00
_cell.angle_beta   90.00
_cell.angle_gamma   90.00
#
_symmetry.space_group_name_H-M   'P 1'
#
loop_
_entity.id
_entity.type
_entity.pdbx_description
1 polymer ?
#
loop_
_entity_poly.entity_id
_entity_poly.type
_entity_poly.pdbx_seq_one_letter_code
_entity_poly.pdbx_strand_id
1 'polypeptide(L)'
;MSEDTSLSEFVGKTGESDRQDGADGQDETVETAETTDADGSATDHESAEKPDEPAVEPARATYDWTPDGAACTRCGAAVEKRWRDDGGMVCADCKEW
;
A
#
# COMPACT_ATOMS: atom_id res chain seq x y z
N MET A 1 4.42 -27.43 -9.82
CA MET A 1 3.97 -26.05 -9.62
C MET A 1 2.75 -26.16 -8.73
N SER A 2 2.92 -25.93 -7.43
CA SER A 2 1.79 -25.92 -6.49
C SER A 2 0.84 -24.82 -6.92
N GLU A 3 -0.41 -25.18 -7.17
CA GLU A 3 -1.46 -24.24 -7.54
C GLU A 3 -1.65 -23.25 -6.40
N ASP A 4 -1.59 -21.97 -6.72
CA ASP A 4 -1.81 -20.86 -5.80
C ASP A 4 -3.16 -21.08 -5.10
N THR A 5 -3.15 -21.25 -3.77
CA THR A 5 -4.37 -21.41 -2.97
C THR A 5 -5.27 -20.19 -3.19
N SER A 6 -6.36 -20.40 -3.93
CA SER A 6 -7.26 -19.33 -4.33
C SER A 6 -7.85 -18.64 -3.11
N LEU A 7 -7.82 -17.30 -3.14
CA LEU A 7 -8.35 -16.38 -2.13
C LEU A 7 -9.82 -16.68 -1.72
N SER A 8 -10.54 -17.44 -2.55
CA SER A 8 -11.89 -17.94 -2.29
C SER A 8 -11.99 -18.96 -1.15
N GLU A 9 -10.94 -19.73 -0.81
CA GLU A 9 -10.97 -20.58 0.40
C GLU A 9 -10.97 -19.76 1.69
N PHE A 10 -10.33 -18.58 1.68
CA PHE A 10 -10.34 -17.66 2.82
C PHE A 10 -11.70 -16.99 3.03
N VAL A 11 -12.46 -16.76 1.95
CA VAL A 11 -13.80 -16.12 2.02
C VAL A 11 -14.94 -17.13 2.23
N GLY A 12 -14.76 -18.39 1.82
CA GLY A 12 -15.83 -19.40 1.77
C GLY A 12 -16.04 -20.22 3.05
N LYS A 13 -15.19 -20.06 4.08
CA LYS A 13 -15.26 -20.86 5.32
C LYS A 13 -15.98 -20.18 6.48
N THR A 14 -17.06 -19.44 6.21
CA THR A 14 -18.00 -18.97 7.23
C THR A 14 -19.44 -19.30 6.84
N GLY A 15 -19.85 -20.53 7.16
CA GLY A 15 -21.20 -20.85 7.62
C GLY A 15 -22.30 -20.90 6.56
N GLU A 16 -22.52 -22.11 6.03
CA GLU A 16 -23.85 -22.51 5.57
C GLU A 16 -24.84 -22.39 6.75
N SER A 17 -25.78 -21.46 6.65
CA SER A 17 -27.02 -21.45 7.43
C SER A 17 -28.10 -20.79 6.61
N ASP A 18 -28.81 -21.65 5.89
CA ASP A 18 -30.15 -21.45 5.34
C ASP A 18 -31.04 -20.65 6.31
N ARG A 19 -31.40 -19.42 5.93
CA ARG A 19 -32.62 -18.73 6.37
C ARG A 19 -33.15 -17.87 5.22
N GLN A 20 -34.05 -18.46 4.46
CA GLN A 20 -34.99 -17.77 3.59
C GLN A 20 -35.94 -16.90 4.44
N ASP A 21 -36.12 -15.62 4.07
CA ASP A 21 -37.42 -14.94 3.87
C ASP A 21 -37.31 -13.40 4.03
N GLY A 22 -37.71 -12.68 2.98
CA GLY A 22 -38.66 -11.56 3.14
C GLY A 22 -38.14 -10.12 3.30
N ALA A 23 -38.65 -9.27 2.40
CA ALA A 23 -39.07 -7.88 2.58
C ALA A 23 -38.09 -6.73 2.30
N ASP A 24 -38.37 -6.05 1.17
CA ASP A 24 -38.60 -4.61 1.04
C ASP A 24 -38.05 -3.67 2.12
N GLY A 25 -37.23 -2.70 1.70
CA GLY A 25 -36.88 -1.56 2.53
C GLY A 25 -35.96 -0.59 1.81
N GLN A 26 -36.56 0.42 1.19
CA GLN A 26 -35.94 1.64 0.68
C GLN A 26 -34.98 2.26 1.71
N ASP A 27 -33.93 2.94 1.26
CA ASP A 27 -33.80 4.40 1.42
C ASP A 27 -32.33 4.81 1.30
N GLU A 28 -32.10 5.82 0.47
CA GLU A 28 -30.79 6.37 0.16
C GLU A 28 -30.21 7.11 1.36
N THR A 29 -29.07 6.64 1.87
CA THR A 29 -28.17 7.49 2.65
C THR A 29 -26.75 7.27 2.15
N VAL A 30 -26.37 8.05 1.14
CA VAL A 30 -24.96 8.32 0.86
C VAL A 30 -24.41 9.17 2.00
N GLU A 31 -24.00 8.51 3.08
CA GLU A 31 -23.12 9.13 4.06
C GLU A 31 -21.79 9.41 3.36
N THR A 32 -21.63 10.66 2.95
CA THR A 32 -20.37 11.23 2.49
C THR A 32 -19.38 11.09 3.64
N ALA A 33 -18.61 10.00 3.64
CA ALA A 33 -17.52 9.83 4.57
C ALA A 33 -16.46 10.87 4.22
N GLU A 34 -16.53 12.02 4.90
CA GLU A 34 -15.45 12.99 4.96
C GLU A 34 -14.22 12.27 5.53
N THR A 35 -13.39 11.72 4.63
CA THR A 35 -12.06 11.22 4.97
C THR A 35 -11.25 12.44 5.32
N THR A 36 -11.30 12.80 6.60
CA THR A 36 -10.35 13.72 7.20
C THR A 36 -9.03 12.99 7.13
N ASP A 37 -8.19 13.41 6.18
CA ASP A 37 -6.80 13.01 6.03
C ASP A 37 -6.11 13.37 7.35
N ALA A 38 -6.12 12.40 8.26
CA ALA A 38 -5.56 12.54 9.59
C ALA A 38 -4.06 12.49 9.44
N ASP A 39 -3.52 13.72 9.31
CA ASP A 39 -2.28 14.18 9.90
C ASP A 39 -1.14 13.17 9.81
N GLY A 40 -0.27 13.39 8.82
CA GLY A 40 1.11 12.88 8.82
C GLY A 40 1.82 13.38 10.08
N SER A 41 1.53 12.74 11.20
CA SER A 41 2.15 12.97 12.48
C SER A 41 3.56 12.43 12.35
N ALA A 42 4.46 13.35 11.99
CA ALA A 42 5.89 13.17 12.10
C ALA A 42 6.13 12.59 13.50
N THR A 43 6.50 11.32 13.53
CA THR A 43 6.78 10.62 14.78
C THR A 43 8.04 11.27 15.32
N ASP A 44 7.87 12.25 16.20
CA ASP A 44 8.92 12.73 17.08
C ASP A 44 9.28 11.54 17.96
N HIS A 45 10.24 10.77 17.48
CA HIS A 45 10.76 9.59 18.13
C HIS A 45 11.63 10.12 19.27
N GLU A 46 10.98 10.48 20.38
CA GLU A 46 11.64 10.74 21.65
C GLU A 46 12.61 9.59 21.90
N SER A 47 13.90 9.90 21.81
CA SER A 47 14.98 8.94 21.98
C SER A 47 15.00 8.49 23.43
N ALA A 48 14.21 7.47 23.74
CA ALA A 48 14.47 6.63 24.89
C ALA A 48 15.90 6.10 24.74
N GLU A 49 16.76 6.38 25.71
CA GLU A 49 18.15 5.91 25.76
C GLU A 49 18.16 4.37 25.69
N LYS A 50 18.31 3.85 24.47
CA LYS A 50 18.48 2.43 24.21
C LYS A 50 19.92 2.05 24.55
N PRO A 51 20.17 0.85 25.07
CA PRO A 51 21.53 0.32 25.22
C PRO A 51 22.30 0.46 23.90
N ASP A 52 23.63 0.59 23.99
CA ASP A 52 24.55 0.69 22.83
C ASP A 52 24.50 -0.62 22.02
N GLU A 53 23.41 -0.79 21.28
CA GLU A 53 23.23 -1.84 20.30
C GLU A 53 24.02 -1.42 19.05
N PRO A 54 24.74 -2.34 18.40
CA PRO A 54 25.43 -2.01 17.16
C PRO A 54 24.43 -1.47 16.16
N ALA A 55 24.67 -0.25 15.67
CA ALA A 55 23.82 0.39 14.68
C ALA A 55 23.74 -0.50 13.43
N VAL A 56 22.52 -0.93 13.10
CA VAL A 56 22.25 -1.69 11.88
C VAL A 56 21.88 -0.71 10.78
N GLU A 57 22.50 -0.84 9.61
CA GLU A 57 22.12 -0.03 8.46
C GLU A 57 20.71 -0.42 7.96
N PRO A 58 19.77 0.53 7.86
CA PRO A 58 18.44 0.25 7.35
C PRO A 58 18.49 -0.16 5.87
N ALA A 59 17.59 -1.05 5.49
CA ALA A 59 17.45 -1.47 4.10
C ALA A 59 17.06 -0.29 3.20
N ARG A 60 17.69 -0.19 2.04
CA ARG A 60 17.35 0.84 1.04
C ARG A 60 16.07 0.46 0.29
N ALA A 61 15.08 1.35 0.27
CA ALA A 61 13.80 1.13 -0.41
C ALA A 61 13.95 0.90 -1.92
N THR A 62 13.58 -0.26 -2.46
CA THR A 62 13.74 -0.61 -3.89
C THR A 62 12.71 0.05 -4.81
N TYR A 63 11.66 0.61 -4.23
CA TYR A 63 10.51 1.19 -4.90
C TYR A 63 10.06 2.45 -4.17
N ASP A 64 9.53 3.39 -4.93
CA ASP A 64 9.00 4.66 -4.45
C ASP A 64 7.67 4.95 -5.12
N TRP A 65 6.71 5.41 -4.32
CA TRP A 65 5.42 5.89 -4.78
C TRP A 65 5.22 7.32 -4.30
N THR A 66 5.00 8.23 -5.24
CA THR A 66 4.75 9.65 -4.98
C THR A 66 3.46 10.06 -5.70
N PRO A 67 2.39 10.50 -5.01
CA PRO A 67 1.11 10.82 -5.65
C PRO A 67 1.17 12.01 -6.61
N ASP A 68 2.04 13.01 -6.32
CA ASP A 68 2.30 14.15 -7.24
C ASP A 68 3.11 13.71 -8.48
N GLY A 69 3.61 12.48 -8.47
CA GLY A 69 4.59 11.98 -9.42
C GLY A 69 5.97 12.58 -9.18
N ALA A 70 6.98 11.91 -9.72
CA ALA A 70 8.32 12.45 -9.71
C ALA A 70 9.09 11.98 -10.94
N ALA A 71 10.09 12.76 -11.35
CA ALA A 71 10.78 12.56 -12.60
C ALA A 71 11.51 11.21 -12.64
N CYS A 72 11.35 10.49 -13.74
CA CYS A 72 12.17 9.35 -14.10
C CYS A 72 13.57 9.82 -14.50
N THR A 73 14.61 9.19 -13.95
CA THR A 73 16.00 9.57 -14.22
C THR A 73 16.40 9.32 -15.69
N ARG A 74 15.75 8.38 -16.39
CA ARG A 74 16.06 8.06 -17.80
C ARG A 74 15.26 8.88 -18.81
N CYS A 75 13.93 8.93 -18.68
CA CYS A 75 13.06 9.58 -19.67
C CYS A 75 12.52 10.95 -19.23
N GLY A 76 12.72 11.36 -17.98
CA GLY A 76 12.24 12.64 -17.43
C GLY A 76 10.73 12.70 -17.16
N ALA A 77 9.95 11.69 -17.56
CA ALA A 77 8.51 11.67 -17.30
C ALA A 77 8.23 11.66 -15.80
N ALA A 78 7.27 12.49 -15.36
CA ALA A 78 6.73 12.42 -14.01
C ALA A 78 5.81 11.20 -13.91
N VAL A 79 6.16 10.26 -13.04
CA VAL A 79 5.37 9.05 -12.80
C VAL A 79 5.17 8.88 -11.30
N GLU A 80 4.02 8.34 -10.92
CA GLU A 80 3.72 8.06 -9.52
C GLU A 80 4.58 6.95 -8.95
N LYS A 81 4.96 5.97 -9.79
CA LYS A 81 5.66 4.75 -9.41
C LYS A 81 7.05 4.69 -10.02
N ARG A 82 8.08 4.53 -9.18
CA ARG A 82 9.47 4.41 -9.64
C ARG A 82 10.21 3.28 -8.92
N TRP A 83 11.19 2.72 -9.60
CA TRP A 83 12.02 1.61 -9.12
C TRP A 83 13.48 2.01 -9.11
N ARG A 84 14.23 1.48 -8.14
CA ARG A 84 15.67 1.70 -8.07
C ARG A 84 16.38 0.98 -9.20
N ASP A 85 17.25 1.72 -9.88
CA ASP A 85 18.18 1.27 -10.90
C ASP A 85 19.59 1.81 -10.58
N ASP A 86 20.62 1.31 -11.28
CA ASP A 86 22.03 1.63 -11.00
C ASP A 86 22.31 3.16 -10.97
N GLY A 87 21.52 3.94 -11.72
CA GLY A 87 21.62 5.40 -11.81
C GLY A 87 20.58 6.21 -11.05
N GLY A 88 19.64 5.60 -10.31
CA GLY A 88 18.58 6.32 -9.60
C GLY A 88 17.20 5.69 -9.71
N MET A 89 16.14 6.48 -9.56
CA MET A 89 14.76 6.01 -9.65
C MET A 89 14.24 6.14 -11.09
N VAL A 90 13.76 5.04 -11.66
CA VAL A 90 13.26 4.96 -13.04
C VAL A 90 11.80 4.47 -13.08
N CYS A 91 11.05 4.84 -14.11
CA CYS A 91 9.69 4.34 -14.33
C CYS A 91 9.69 2.85 -14.75
N ALA A 92 8.51 2.21 -14.71
CA ALA A 92 8.34 0.80 -15.06
C ALA A 92 8.85 0.45 -16.47
N ASP A 93 8.63 1.36 -17.43
CA ASP A 93 9.05 1.20 -18.83
C ASP A 93 10.57 1.33 -19.02
N CYS A 94 11.22 2.15 -18.19
CA CYS A 94 12.66 2.38 -18.27
C CYS A 94 13.46 1.38 -17.43
N LYS A 95 12.79 0.62 -16.56
CA LYS A 95 13.40 -0.41 -15.73
C LYS A 95 13.78 -1.60 -16.60
N GLU A 96 15.02 -2.06 -16.47
CA GLU A 96 15.45 -3.34 -17.02
C GLU A 96 15.11 -4.43 -15.99
N TRP A 97 14.21 -5.33 -16.39
CA TRP A 97 13.68 -6.41 -15.56
C TRP A 97 14.45 -7.71 -15.76
#